data_AF-A0A1Y2S9D3-F1
#
_entry.id   AF-A0A1Y2S9D3-F1
#
_cell.length_a   1.000
_cell.length_b   1.000
_cell.length_c   1.000
_cell.angle_alpha   90.00
_cell.angle_beta   90.00
_cell.angle_gamma   90.00
#
_symmetry.space_group_name_H-M   'P 1'
#
loop_
_entity.id
_entity.type
_entity.pdbx_description
1 polymer ?
#
loop_
_entity_poly.entity_id
_entity_poly.type
_entity_poly.pdbx_seq_one_letter_code
_entity_poly.pdbx_strand_id
1 'polypeptide(L)'
;MKYLKSFAALMLSVPVMAFSASPIICENESPEHSITSIWPSLYLSDPNTLCFDVKGWPEFSGTNCVKNGKNANWTGLVIVWEDGESQGRDSTNFRVVNPVVTDEQIQYRIEWSRGDEWRTMQNVAINRLTGGAVSYSVTEHGGESYQCRVVKKAI
;
A
#
# COMPACT_ATOMS: atom_id res chain seq x y z
N MET A 1 48.85 29.21 -36.77
CA MET A 1 47.47 29.64 -36.48
C MET A 1 46.62 28.42 -36.18
N LYS A 2 46.11 28.29 -34.95
CA LYS A 2 44.76 27.79 -34.57
C LYS A 2 44.78 27.35 -33.11
N TYR A 3 44.27 28.22 -32.24
CA TYR A 3 43.96 27.89 -30.86
C TYR A 3 42.54 27.33 -30.85
N LEU A 4 42.39 26.02 -30.62
CA LEU A 4 41.08 25.42 -30.36
C LEU A 4 40.80 25.55 -28.86
N LYS A 5 39.91 26.46 -28.48
CA LYS A 5 39.43 26.60 -27.10
C LYS A 5 38.34 25.55 -26.88
N SER A 6 38.64 24.51 -26.11
CA SER A 6 37.62 23.59 -25.59
C SER A 6 36.90 24.24 -24.41
N PHE A 7 35.61 24.52 -24.59
CA PHE A 7 34.70 24.89 -23.52
C PHE A 7 34.24 23.62 -22.80
N ALA A 8 34.68 23.42 -21.55
CA ALA A 8 34.17 22.37 -20.69
C ALA A 8 32.81 22.84 -20.10
N ALA A 9 31.72 22.25 -20.58
CA ALA A 9 30.40 22.43 -19.99
C ALA A 9 30.30 21.60 -18.71
N LEU A 10 30.27 22.28 -17.56
CA LEU A 10 30.10 21.67 -16.24
C LEU A 10 28.62 21.30 -16.05
N MET A 11 28.27 20.03 -16.32
CA MET A 11 26.95 19.49 -16.01
C MET A 11 26.80 19.41 -14.48
N LEU A 12 26.06 20.34 -13.89
CA LEU A 12 25.62 20.28 -12.50
C LEU A 12 24.63 19.12 -12.36
N SER A 13 25.12 17.98 -11.89
CA SER A 13 24.29 16.86 -11.48
C SER A 13 23.48 17.27 -10.24
N VAL A 14 22.22 17.62 -10.43
CA VAL A 14 21.29 17.80 -9.31
C VAL A 14 21.12 16.42 -8.66
N PRO A 15 21.39 16.26 -7.34
CA PRO A 15 21.15 15.00 -6.67
C PRO A 15 19.65 14.71 -6.73
N VAL A 16 19.27 13.67 -7.46
CA VAL A 16 17.93 13.11 -7.39
C VAL A 16 17.81 12.51 -6.00
N MET A 17 17.03 13.15 -5.12
CA MET A 17 16.70 12.62 -3.80
C MET A 17 15.97 11.29 -4.01
N ALA A 18 16.67 10.18 -3.85
CA ALA A 18 16.08 8.86 -3.85
C ALA A 18 15.30 8.71 -2.54
N PHE A 19 13.99 8.96 -2.59
CA PHE A 19 13.12 8.68 -1.45
C PHE A 19 13.10 7.17 -1.24
N SER A 20 13.64 6.70 -0.12
CA SER A 20 13.49 5.32 0.28
C SER A 20 12.03 5.08 0.67
N ALA A 21 11.49 3.93 0.25
CA ALA A 21 10.16 3.50 0.67
C ALA A 21 10.07 3.54 2.20
N SER A 22 9.02 4.16 2.73
CA SER A 22 8.76 4.35 4.15
C SER A 22 7.63 3.41 4.59
N PRO A 23 7.94 2.28 5.25
CA PRO A 23 6.92 1.33 5.70
C PRO A 23 5.91 1.98 6.65
N ILE A 24 4.65 1.56 6.57
CA ILE A 24 3.62 1.89 7.55
C ILE A 24 3.41 0.62 8.38
N ILE A 25 3.78 0.69 9.66
CA ILE A 25 3.59 -0.41 10.61
C ILE A 25 2.36 -0.09 11.44
N CYS A 26 1.38 -0.99 11.47
CA CYS A 26 0.15 -0.86 12.24
C CYS A 26 0.07 -2.00 13.26
N GLU A 27 -0.06 -1.63 14.54
CA GLU A 27 -0.21 -2.56 15.66
C GLU A 27 -1.66 -2.53 16.12
N ASN A 28 -2.29 -3.70 16.28
CA ASN A 28 -3.66 -3.78 16.77
C ASN A 28 -3.71 -3.34 18.24
N GLU A 29 -4.68 -2.50 18.60
CA GLU A 29 -4.83 -1.99 19.97
C GLU A 29 -5.42 -3.03 20.95
N SER A 30 -6.07 -4.09 20.43
CA SER A 30 -6.62 -5.21 21.19
C SER A 30 -6.18 -6.55 20.57
N PRO A 31 -4.89 -6.90 20.68
CA PRO A 31 -4.33 -8.09 20.00
C PRO A 31 -4.90 -9.41 20.52
N GLU A 32 -5.45 -9.44 21.73
CA GLU A 32 -6.08 -10.64 22.31
C GLU A 32 -7.41 -11.02 21.64
N HIS A 33 -7.98 -10.12 20.85
CA HIS A 33 -9.28 -10.28 20.19
C HIS A 33 -9.21 -10.06 18.67
N SER A 34 -8.01 -9.90 18.11
CA SER A 34 -7.88 -9.58 16.69
C SER A 34 -7.99 -10.83 15.81
N ILE A 35 -8.95 -10.83 14.90
CA ILE A 35 -9.10 -11.79 13.82
C ILE A 35 -8.59 -11.24 12.48
N THR A 36 -8.36 -9.91 12.38
CA THR A 36 -7.83 -9.28 11.17
C THR A 36 -6.46 -8.62 11.35
N SER A 37 -5.83 -8.33 10.23
CA SER A 37 -4.68 -7.44 10.14
C SER A 37 -4.87 -6.55 8.92
N ILE A 38 -4.35 -5.32 8.94
CA ILE A 38 -4.31 -4.49 7.72
C ILE A 38 -3.43 -5.22 6.70
N TRP A 39 -4.04 -5.69 5.61
CA TRP A 39 -3.38 -6.58 4.64
C TRP A 39 -3.75 -6.17 3.21
N PRO A 40 -2.77 -6.15 2.29
CA PRO A 40 -1.35 -6.47 2.50
C PRO A 40 -0.59 -5.34 3.19
N SER A 41 0.63 -5.63 3.64
CA SER A 41 1.54 -4.61 4.20
C SER A 41 1.69 -3.42 3.26
N LEU A 42 1.76 -2.22 3.83
CA LEU A 42 1.72 -0.96 3.08
C LEU A 42 2.90 -0.06 3.41
N TYR A 43 3.28 0.78 2.46
CA TYR A 43 4.37 1.75 2.58
C TYR A 43 4.10 2.98 1.72
N LEU A 44 4.70 4.11 2.10
CA LEU A 44 4.74 5.30 1.27
C LEU A 44 5.99 5.25 0.37
N SER A 45 5.80 5.31 -0.94
CA SER A 45 6.93 5.48 -1.88
C SER A 45 7.35 6.94 -2.02
N ASP A 46 6.38 7.84 -1.84
CA ASP A 46 6.54 9.28 -1.66
C ASP A 46 5.38 9.79 -0.77
N PRO A 47 5.36 11.07 -0.32
CA PRO A 47 4.34 11.57 0.60
C PRO A 47 2.88 11.39 0.16
N ASN A 48 2.63 11.29 -1.16
CA ASN A 48 1.31 11.22 -1.77
C ASN A 48 1.07 9.93 -2.59
N THR A 49 1.95 8.94 -2.44
CA THR A 49 1.85 7.65 -3.14
C THR A 49 1.94 6.49 -2.14
N LEU A 50 0.80 5.87 -1.89
CA LEU A 50 0.67 4.66 -1.09
C LEU A 50 0.94 3.43 -1.97
N CYS A 51 1.76 2.51 -1.48
CA CYS A 51 2.05 1.26 -2.16
C CYS A 51 1.81 0.07 -1.23
N PHE A 52 1.53 -1.06 -1.86
CA PHE A 52 1.28 -2.35 -1.22
C PHE A 52 2.45 -3.29 -1.48
N ASP A 53 2.92 -3.99 -0.47
CA ASP A 53 4.07 -4.91 -0.56
C ASP A 53 3.66 -6.27 -1.14
N VAL A 54 3.32 -6.25 -2.44
CA VAL A 54 2.78 -7.39 -3.19
C VAL A 54 3.64 -7.79 -4.38
N LYS A 55 4.70 -7.02 -4.69
CA LYS A 55 5.58 -7.30 -5.83
C LYS A 55 6.31 -8.64 -5.73
N GLY A 56 6.48 -9.15 -4.51
CA GLY A 56 7.08 -10.47 -4.25
C GLY A 56 6.09 -11.63 -4.36
N TRP A 57 4.81 -11.38 -4.61
CA TRP A 57 3.83 -12.45 -4.75
C TRP A 57 4.06 -13.23 -6.05
N PRO A 58 3.90 -14.56 -6.05
CA PRO A 58 3.91 -15.31 -7.30
C PRO A 58 2.79 -14.80 -8.21
N GLU A 59 3.02 -14.83 -9.52
CA GLU A 59 2.10 -14.28 -10.53
C GLU A 59 1.80 -12.78 -10.40
N PHE A 60 2.63 -12.03 -9.66
CA PHE A 60 2.48 -10.59 -9.59
C PHE A 60 2.47 -9.95 -10.98
N SER A 61 1.40 -9.22 -11.27
CA SER A 61 1.24 -8.43 -12.48
C SER A 61 0.39 -7.20 -12.17
N GLY A 62 0.64 -6.08 -12.85
CA GLY A 62 -0.09 -4.83 -12.65
C GLY A 62 0.66 -3.80 -11.79
N THR A 63 -0.08 -2.95 -11.12
CA THR A 63 0.42 -1.81 -10.32
C THR A 63 0.04 -1.95 -8.85
N ASN A 64 1.02 -1.82 -7.97
CA ASN A 64 0.85 -1.94 -6.53
C ASN A 64 0.82 -0.59 -5.79
N CYS A 65 0.78 0.53 -6.51
CA CYS A 65 0.85 1.87 -5.93
C CYS A 65 -0.33 2.72 -6.40
N VAL A 66 -0.96 3.39 -5.46
CA VAL A 66 -2.06 4.32 -5.67
C VAL A 66 -1.66 5.75 -5.32
N LYS A 67 -2.26 6.69 -6.03
CA LYS A 67 -2.27 8.12 -5.67
C LYS A 67 -3.68 8.52 -5.30
N ASN A 68 -3.82 9.69 -4.69
CA ASN A 68 -5.13 10.25 -4.36
C ASN A 68 -6.11 10.20 -5.55
N GLY A 69 -7.26 9.58 -5.36
CA GLY A 69 -8.32 9.40 -6.37
C GLY A 69 -7.97 8.46 -7.52
N LYS A 70 -6.82 7.79 -7.50
CA LYS A 70 -6.37 6.88 -8.57
C LYS A 70 -6.32 5.44 -8.08
N ASN A 71 -7.20 4.61 -8.66
CA ASN A 71 -7.23 3.19 -8.40
C ASN A 71 -5.95 2.50 -8.85
N ALA A 72 -5.63 1.36 -8.24
CA ALA A 72 -4.60 0.43 -8.71
C ALA A 72 -5.20 -0.98 -8.75
N ASN A 73 -4.62 -1.83 -9.59
CA ASN A 73 -4.96 -3.24 -9.65
C ASN A 73 -3.70 -4.07 -9.80
N TRP A 74 -3.74 -5.27 -9.24
CA TRP A 74 -2.70 -6.27 -9.44
C TRP A 74 -3.29 -7.67 -9.39
N THR A 75 -2.55 -8.63 -9.90
CA THR A 75 -2.82 -10.06 -9.75
C THR A 75 -1.77 -10.67 -8.84
N GLY A 76 -2.10 -11.74 -8.13
CA GLY A 76 -1.12 -12.57 -7.42
C GLY A 76 -1.72 -13.90 -6.95
N LEU A 77 -0.86 -14.92 -6.85
CA LEU A 77 -1.19 -16.25 -6.37
C LEU A 77 -1.07 -16.29 -4.83
N VAL A 78 -2.21 -16.21 -4.15
CA VAL A 78 -2.29 -16.08 -2.69
C VAL A 78 -3.42 -16.92 -2.12
N ILE A 79 -3.35 -17.21 -0.81
CA ILE A 79 -4.47 -17.77 -0.06
C ILE A 79 -5.28 -16.60 0.49
N VAL A 80 -6.55 -16.52 0.10
CA VAL A 80 -7.51 -15.60 0.69
C VAL A 80 -8.23 -16.33 1.82
N TRP A 81 -8.37 -15.67 2.96
CA TRP A 81 -9.15 -16.15 4.09
C TRP A 81 -10.40 -15.27 4.21
N GLU A 82 -11.58 -15.88 4.28
CA GLU A 82 -12.84 -15.20 4.55
C GLU A 82 -13.47 -15.85 5.79
N ASP A 83 -13.81 -15.05 6.81
CA ASP A 83 -14.45 -15.52 8.05
C ASP A 83 -13.76 -16.73 8.72
N GLY A 84 -12.42 -16.79 8.65
CA GLY A 84 -11.62 -17.88 9.21
C GLY A 84 -11.48 -19.12 8.32
N GLU A 85 -12.12 -19.14 7.16
CA GLU A 85 -12.03 -20.23 6.18
C GLU A 85 -11.11 -19.87 5.01
N SER A 86 -10.21 -20.80 4.68
CA SER A 86 -9.32 -20.68 3.51
C SER A 86 -10.12 -20.88 2.24
N GLN A 87 -10.06 -19.91 1.35
CA GLN A 87 -10.61 -20.01 -0.01
C GLN A 87 -9.65 -20.73 -0.97
N GLY A 88 -8.55 -21.33 -0.48
CA GLY A 88 -7.52 -21.97 -1.30
C GLY A 88 -6.49 -20.99 -1.89
N ARG A 89 -5.40 -21.54 -2.42
CA ARG A 89 -4.32 -20.78 -3.07
C ARG A 89 -4.57 -20.72 -4.57
N ASP A 90 -5.03 -19.58 -5.07
CA ASP A 90 -5.28 -19.38 -6.50
C ASP A 90 -4.87 -17.98 -6.97
N SER A 91 -4.70 -17.86 -8.29
CA SER A 91 -4.48 -16.58 -8.95
C SER A 91 -5.65 -15.65 -8.66
N THR A 92 -5.37 -14.54 -8.01
CA THR A 92 -6.38 -13.63 -7.48
C THR A 92 -6.12 -12.22 -7.98
N ASN A 93 -7.14 -11.60 -8.54
CA ASN A 93 -7.12 -10.20 -8.92
C ASN A 93 -7.49 -9.33 -7.73
N PHE A 94 -6.75 -8.26 -7.53
CA PHE A 94 -6.95 -7.26 -6.50
C PHE A 94 -7.12 -5.90 -7.13
N ARG A 95 -7.92 -5.05 -6.49
CA ARG A 95 -7.99 -3.63 -6.81
C ARG A 95 -8.16 -2.79 -5.58
N VAL A 96 -7.57 -1.61 -5.61
CA VAL A 96 -7.78 -0.55 -4.64
C VAL A 96 -8.74 0.45 -5.24
N VAL A 97 -9.85 0.72 -4.56
CA VAL A 97 -10.90 1.62 -5.04
C VAL A 97 -11.02 2.85 -4.15
N ASN A 98 -11.25 3.99 -4.81
CA ASN A 98 -11.46 5.31 -4.20
C ASN A 98 -10.43 5.69 -3.12
N PRO A 99 -9.11 5.56 -3.38
CA PRO A 99 -8.12 5.85 -2.37
C PRO A 99 -8.04 7.37 -2.09
N VAL A 100 -8.03 7.74 -0.82
CA VAL A 100 -7.61 9.06 -0.34
C VAL A 100 -6.21 8.91 0.21
N VAL A 101 -5.24 9.64 -0.35
CA VAL A 101 -3.84 9.61 0.10
C VAL A 101 -3.36 11.06 0.19
N THR A 102 -3.35 11.57 1.41
CA THR A 102 -2.99 12.96 1.74
C THR A 102 -2.04 12.95 2.93
N ASP A 103 -1.43 14.07 3.28
CA ASP A 103 -0.58 14.18 4.47
C ASP A 103 -1.35 13.95 5.79
N GLU A 104 -2.66 14.11 5.79
CA GLU A 104 -3.52 13.98 6.97
C GLU A 104 -4.13 12.59 7.12
N GLN A 105 -4.48 11.94 6.00
CA GLN A 105 -5.18 10.67 6.01
C GLN A 105 -4.82 9.77 4.83
N ILE A 106 -4.86 8.47 5.11
CA ILE A 106 -4.94 7.39 4.13
C ILE A 106 -6.28 6.68 4.32
N GLN A 107 -7.06 6.56 3.26
CA GLN A 107 -8.28 5.77 3.26
C GLN A 107 -8.38 5.00 1.96
N TYR A 108 -8.75 3.73 2.01
CA TYR A 108 -8.95 2.92 0.81
C TYR A 108 -9.81 1.70 1.09
N ARG A 109 -10.33 1.12 0.02
CA ARG A 109 -10.94 -0.22 0.04
C ARG A 109 -10.19 -1.13 -0.91
N ILE A 110 -9.83 -2.32 -0.44
CA ILE A 110 -9.30 -3.40 -1.27
C ILE A 110 -10.45 -4.34 -1.60
N GLU A 111 -10.55 -4.67 -2.88
CA GLU A 111 -11.47 -5.67 -3.40
C GLU A 111 -10.68 -6.76 -4.11
N TRP A 112 -11.19 -7.98 -4.08
CA TRP A 112 -10.57 -9.15 -4.69
C TRP A 112 -11.56 -9.91 -5.58
N SER A 113 -11.03 -10.67 -6.54
CA SER A 113 -11.83 -11.50 -7.45
C SER A 113 -11.02 -12.67 -8.03
N ARG A 114 -11.69 -13.80 -8.23
CA ARG A 114 -11.21 -14.98 -8.99
C ARG A 114 -12.10 -15.30 -10.19
N GLY A 115 -12.88 -14.33 -10.65
CA GLY A 115 -13.84 -14.48 -11.74
C GLY A 115 -14.44 -13.13 -12.11
N ASP A 116 -15.76 -13.09 -12.31
CA ASP A 116 -16.46 -11.87 -12.74
C ASP A 116 -16.94 -11.00 -11.56
N GLU A 117 -17.04 -11.58 -10.36
CA GLU A 117 -17.55 -10.89 -9.17
C GLU A 117 -16.41 -10.32 -8.31
N TRP A 118 -16.54 -9.06 -7.93
CA TRP A 118 -15.63 -8.38 -7.00
C TRP A 118 -16.22 -8.40 -5.60
N ARG A 119 -15.42 -8.82 -4.63
CA ARG A 119 -15.77 -8.84 -3.21
C ARG A 119 -14.88 -7.87 -2.46
N THR A 120 -15.45 -7.16 -1.50
CA THR A 120 -14.66 -6.32 -0.61
C THR A 120 -13.85 -7.22 0.31
N MET A 121 -12.54 -7.04 0.29
CA MET A 121 -11.62 -7.70 1.21
C MET A 121 -11.54 -6.90 2.52
N GLN A 122 -11.26 -5.60 2.41
CA GLN A 122 -10.95 -4.78 3.56
C GLN A 122 -11.19 -3.31 3.28
N ASN A 123 -11.72 -2.60 4.27
CA ASN A 123 -11.73 -1.13 4.31
C ASN A 123 -10.73 -0.66 5.35
N VAL A 124 -9.92 0.32 4.99
CA VAL A 124 -8.88 0.87 5.87
C VAL A 124 -8.98 2.38 5.91
N ALA A 125 -8.91 2.94 7.11
CA ALA A 125 -8.75 4.37 7.35
C ALA A 125 -7.62 4.58 8.37
N ILE A 126 -6.65 5.41 8.03
CA ILE A 126 -5.49 5.75 8.87
C ILE A 126 -5.40 7.27 8.94
N ASN A 127 -5.51 7.81 10.15
CA ASN A 127 -5.18 9.19 10.44
C ASN A 127 -3.65 9.30 10.54
N ARG A 128 -3.02 10.00 9.59
CA ARG A 128 -1.56 10.13 9.54
C ARG A 128 -1.00 11.12 10.57
N LEU A 129 -1.84 11.98 11.13
CA LEU A 129 -1.44 12.95 12.15
C LEU A 129 -1.36 12.29 13.53
N THR A 130 -2.30 11.41 13.85
CA THR A 130 -2.37 10.73 15.15
C THR A 130 -1.82 9.30 15.12
N GLY A 131 -1.75 8.69 13.94
CA GLY A 131 -1.45 7.27 13.75
C GLY A 131 -2.66 6.36 13.97
N GLY A 132 -3.76 6.85 14.53
CA GLY A 132 -4.95 6.04 14.78
C GLY A 132 -5.56 5.52 13.48
N ALA A 133 -5.93 4.25 13.46
CA ALA A 133 -6.44 3.59 12.28
C ALA A 133 -7.54 2.58 12.62
N VAL A 134 -8.38 2.32 11.64
CA VAL A 134 -9.44 1.31 11.72
C VAL A 134 -9.39 0.46 10.46
N SER A 135 -9.54 -0.85 10.64
CA SER A 135 -9.66 -1.81 9.56
C SER A 135 -10.83 -2.74 9.82
N TYR A 136 -11.65 -3.00 8.81
CA TYR A 136 -12.78 -3.91 8.92
C TYR A 136 -13.08 -4.64 7.62
N SER A 137 -13.45 -5.90 7.77
CA SER A 137 -14.10 -6.71 6.74
C SER A 137 -15.58 -6.33 6.62
N VAL A 138 -16.24 -6.62 5.49
CA VAL A 138 -17.69 -6.31 5.33
C VAL A 138 -18.58 -7.16 6.24
N THR A 139 -18.11 -8.33 6.65
CA THR A 139 -18.82 -9.27 7.54
C THR A 139 -18.64 -8.95 9.02
N GLU A 140 -17.75 -8.03 9.39
CA GLU A 140 -17.41 -7.73 10.78
C GLU A 140 -18.15 -6.50 11.33
N HIS A 141 -18.80 -6.66 12.48
CA HIS A 141 -19.41 -5.55 13.20
C HIS A 141 -18.35 -4.77 13.99
N GLY A 142 -18.07 -3.54 13.56
CA GLY A 142 -17.36 -2.54 14.37
C GLY A 142 -15.89 -2.29 14.02
N GLY A 143 -15.26 -3.19 13.27
CA GLY A 143 -13.87 -3.08 12.87
C GLY A 143 -12.86 -3.13 14.01
N GLU A 144 -11.61 -3.35 13.66
CA GLU A 144 -10.50 -3.40 14.59
C GLU A 144 -9.72 -2.08 14.55
N SER A 145 -9.36 -1.59 15.75
CA SER A 145 -8.54 -0.39 15.93
C SER A 145 -7.05 -0.72 15.94
N TYR A 146 -6.28 0.15 15.32
CA TYR A 146 -4.83 0.02 15.17
C TYR A 146 -4.15 1.35 15.48
N GLN A 147 -2.92 1.26 15.96
CA GLN A 147 -2.00 2.38 16.02
C GLN A 147 -0.91 2.20 14.97
N CYS A 148 -0.90 3.09 13.97
CA CYS A 148 0.02 3.07 12.84
C CYS A 148 1.13 4.11 12.98
N ARG A 149 2.33 3.78 12.49
CA ARG A 149 3.47 4.69 12.38
C ARG A 149 4.20 4.53 11.06
N VAL A 150 4.60 5.64 10.46
CA VAL A 150 5.49 5.65 9.30
C VAL A 150 6.92 5.49 9.79
N VAL A 151 7.58 4.40 9.40
CA VAL A 151 8.98 4.15 9.72
C VAL A 151 9.85 4.73 8.62
N LYS A 152 10.77 5.62 8.99
CA LYS A 152 11.84 6.03 8.09
C LYS A 152 12.85 4.89 8.03
N LYS A 153 13.09 4.33 6.85
CA LYS A 153 14.19 3.37 6.67
C LYS A 153 15.48 4.11 6.99
N ALA A 154 16.26 3.61 7.95
CA ALA A 154 17.58 4.15 8.24
C ALA A 154 18.38 4.16 6.93
N ILE A 155 18.90 5.34 6.58
CA ILE A 155 19.78 5.56 5.42
C ILE A 155 21.20 5.23 5.85
#